data_AF-A0A4Z2D2P9-F1
#
_entry.id   AF-A0A4Z2D2P9-F1
#
_cell.length_a   1.000
_cell.length_b   1.000
_cell.length_c   1.000
_cell.angle_alpha   90.00
_cell.angle_beta   90.00
_cell.angle_gamma   90.00
#
_symmetry.space_group_name_H-M   'P 1'
#
loop_
_entity.id
_entity.type
_entity.pdbx_description
1 polymer ?
#
loop_
_entity_poly.entity_id
_entity_poly.type
_entity_poly.pdbx_seq_one_letter_code
_entity_poly.pdbx_strand_id
1 'polypeptide(L)'
;MLLFLELVFLLIHVSNGDLDYLHLRVINPSTLPFTYRLSPGQIGPHFNTTFTSTSLVLTEPLHACELVSNAHEVNRNIALIIRRGCSFVTKAINAHVAGAVAAIVYDFNRNAIQTFSMIQDDTSRRVQIPCAFMNGKDGDSITTALDSLNLTKAIVDFPVNVTAVPVYQLRLTPWTLW
;
A
#
# COMPACT_ATOMS: atom_id res chain seq x y z
N MET A 1 -9.53 46.84 25.77
CA MET A 1 -9.79 45.57 26.48
C MET A 1 -10.48 44.60 25.50
N LEU A 2 -9.80 44.20 24.42
CA LEU A 2 -8.87 43.06 24.32
C LEU A 2 -9.49 41.65 24.24
N LEU A 3 -10.76 41.47 23.85
CA LEU A 3 -11.34 40.10 23.78
C LEU A 3 -12.28 39.80 22.60
N PHE A 4 -12.24 40.56 21.50
CA PHE A 4 -13.13 40.32 20.35
C PHE A 4 -12.41 40.10 19.00
N LEU A 5 -11.12 39.74 19.02
CA LEU A 5 -10.37 39.40 17.80
C LEU A 5 -9.89 37.95 17.69
N GLU A 6 -10.12 37.11 18.71
CA GLU A 6 -9.58 35.74 18.76
C GLU A 6 -10.62 34.63 18.46
N LEU A 7 -11.91 34.97 18.26
CA LEU A 7 -12.98 33.94 18.22
C LEU A 7 -13.57 33.61 16.84
N VAL A 8 -13.07 34.20 15.75
CA VAL A 8 -13.48 33.79 14.38
C VAL A 8 -12.48 32.81 13.74
N PHE A 9 -11.40 32.45 14.46
CA PHE A 9 -10.50 31.37 14.06
C PHE A 9 -10.94 29.97 14.55
N LEU A 10 -12.14 29.85 15.12
CA LEU A 10 -12.72 28.57 15.52
C LEU A 10 -13.97 28.30 14.69
N LEU A 11 -13.96 27.16 13.98
CA LEU A 11 -15.06 26.58 13.17
C LEU A 11 -15.11 26.95 11.68
N ILE A 12 -13.96 26.92 11.01
CA ILE A 12 -13.89 26.15 9.76
C ILE A 12 -13.07 24.90 10.05
N HIS A 13 -13.60 24.02 10.91
CA HIS A 13 -13.26 22.60 10.82
C HIS A 13 -14.06 22.05 9.64
N VAL A 14 -13.65 22.43 8.43
CA VAL A 14 -13.90 21.56 7.29
C VAL A 14 -13.07 20.33 7.60
N SER A 15 -13.70 19.30 8.16
CA SER A 15 -13.15 17.95 8.11
C SER A 15 -13.17 17.51 6.66
N ASN A 16 -12.27 18.08 5.85
CA ASN A 16 -11.81 17.38 4.67
C ASN A 16 -11.10 16.17 5.25
N GLY A 17 -11.77 15.01 5.24
CA GLY A 17 -11.14 13.73 5.49
C GLY A 17 -10.16 13.45 4.37
N ASP A 18 -9.06 14.20 4.35
CA ASP A 18 -7.97 14.01 3.42
C ASP A 18 -7.28 12.72 3.86
N LEU A 19 -7.73 11.61 3.29
CA LEU A 19 -6.95 10.39 3.27
C LEU A 19 -5.68 10.75 2.51
N ASP A 20 -4.60 11.06 3.22
CA ASP A 20 -3.27 11.21 2.62
C ASP A 20 -2.91 9.88 1.96
N TYR A 21 -3.22 9.78 0.66
CA TYR A 21 -2.95 8.59 -0.12
C TYR A 21 -1.45 8.40 -0.25
N LEU A 22 -1.01 7.16 -0.09
CA LEU A 22 0.35 6.76 -0.36
C LEU A 22 0.48 6.44 -1.85
N HIS A 23 1.62 6.79 -2.42
CA HIS A 23 1.88 6.55 -3.84
C HIS A 23 3.04 5.56 -3.97
N LEU A 24 2.81 4.48 -4.72
CA LEU A 24 3.79 3.45 -5.04
C LEU A 24 4.22 3.62 -6.49
N ARG A 25 5.51 3.84 -6.75
CA ARG A 25 6.03 3.94 -8.11
C ARG A 25 6.79 2.67 -8.46
N VAL A 26 6.38 2.00 -9.54
CA VAL A 26 7.12 0.86 -10.09
C VAL A 26 8.23 1.37 -11.00
N ILE A 27 9.45 0.90 -10.76
CA ILE A 27 10.68 1.22 -11.51
C ILE A 27 11.00 0.10 -12.50
N ASN A 28 10.85 -1.15 -12.05
CA ASN A 28 11.07 -2.35 -12.85
C ASN A 28 9.94 -3.36 -12.57
N PRO A 29 9.32 -3.98 -13.59
CA PRO A 29 9.65 -3.89 -15.02
C PRO A 29 9.30 -2.54 -15.66
N SER A 30 10.12 -2.08 -16.61
CA SER A 30 9.93 -0.79 -17.29
C SER A 30 8.68 -0.74 -18.19
N THR A 31 8.02 -1.89 -18.40
CA THR A 31 6.72 -2.04 -19.04
C THR A 31 5.56 -1.61 -18.14
N LEU A 32 5.78 -1.48 -16.82
CA LEU A 32 4.84 -0.95 -15.84
C LEU A 32 5.39 0.27 -15.08
N PRO A 33 5.82 1.36 -15.73
CA PRO A 33 6.38 2.51 -15.01
C PRO A 33 5.26 3.38 -14.44
N PHE A 34 4.29 2.78 -13.75
CA PHE A 34 3.10 3.45 -13.24
C PHE A 34 3.26 3.83 -11.76
N THR A 35 2.53 4.87 -11.38
CA THR A 35 2.33 5.28 -9.99
C THR A 35 0.93 4.85 -9.56
N TYR A 36 0.87 4.03 -8.52
CA TYR A 36 -0.34 3.44 -7.97
C TYR A 36 -0.72 4.16 -6.69
N ARG A 37 -2.03 4.36 -6.50
CA ARG A 37 -2.59 5.03 -5.31
C ARG A 37 -3.02 3.99 -4.28
N LEU A 38 -2.53 4.13 -3.06
CA LEU A 38 -2.82 3.22 -1.95
C LEU A 38 -3.41 3.99 -0.77
N SER A 39 -4.31 3.34 -0.04
CA SER A 39 -4.80 3.86 1.25
C SER A 39 -3.91 3.35 2.38
N PRO A 40 -3.44 4.21 3.31
CA PRO A 40 -2.73 3.75 4.49
C PRO A 40 -3.65 2.86 5.35
N GLY A 41 -3.09 1.83 5.96
CA GLY A 41 -3.78 1.00 6.94
C GLY A 41 -3.91 1.72 8.29
N GLN A 42 -5.00 1.45 9.00
CA GLN A 42 -5.18 1.80 10.42
C GLN A 42 -4.67 0.68 11.34
N ILE A 43 -3.78 -0.17 10.84
CA ILE A 43 -3.09 -1.21 11.59
C ILE A 43 -1.58 -1.03 11.44
N GLY A 44 -0.86 -1.37 12.50
CA GLY A 44 0.59 -1.21 12.54
C GLY A 44 1.04 0.26 12.63
N PRO A 45 2.36 0.50 12.56
CA PRO A 45 2.91 1.85 12.55
C PRO A 45 2.61 2.60 11.24
N HIS A 46 2.72 3.92 11.28
CA HIS A 46 2.66 4.78 10.10
C HIS A 46 3.92 4.64 9.22
N PHE A 47 3.80 5.00 7.94
CA PHE A 47 4.95 5.07 7.02
C PHE A 47 5.80 6.30 7.33
N ASN A 48 6.84 6.11 8.14
CA ASN A 48 7.81 7.16 8.48
C ASN A 48 9.11 7.07 7.67
N THR A 49 9.25 6.08 6.79
CA THR A 49 10.45 5.83 6.00
C THR A 49 10.06 5.59 4.56
N THR A 50 10.86 6.12 3.64
CA THR A 50 10.74 5.85 2.21
C THR A 50 11.69 4.72 1.82
N PHE A 51 11.13 3.69 1.23
CA PHE A 51 11.82 2.59 0.58
C PHE A 51 12.16 3.03 -0.85
N THR A 52 13.45 3.04 -1.19
CA THR A 52 13.93 3.39 -2.53
C THR A 52 14.49 2.15 -3.20
N SER A 53 14.13 1.93 -4.48
CA SER A 53 14.57 0.77 -5.27
C SER A 53 14.46 -0.57 -4.52
N THR A 54 13.40 -0.73 -3.71
CA THR A 54 13.17 -1.92 -2.88
C THR A 54 12.33 -2.93 -3.65
N SER A 55 12.46 -4.22 -3.33
CA SER A 55 11.63 -5.24 -3.99
C SER A 55 10.21 -5.25 -3.40
N LEU A 56 9.22 -5.28 -4.28
CA LEU A 56 7.84 -5.64 -3.98
C LEU A 56 7.64 -7.11 -4.38
N VAL A 57 7.54 -7.98 -3.38
CA VAL A 57 7.62 -9.44 -3.55
C VAL A 57 6.27 -10.08 -3.32
N LEU A 58 5.81 -10.92 -4.23
CA LEU A 58 4.62 -11.74 -4.04
C LEU A 58 4.87 -12.78 -2.94
N THR A 59 4.01 -12.83 -1.93
CA THR A 59 4.14 -13.85 -0.88
C THR A 59 3.71 -15.22 -1.37
N GLU A 60 4.31 -16.27 -0.85
CA GLU A 60 3.84 -17.65 -1.02
C GLU A 60 3.44 -18.23 0.34
N PRO A 61 2.18 -18.65 0.54
CA PRO A 61 1.04 -18.49 -0.36
C PRO A 61 0.65 -17.01 -0.56
N LEU A 62 0.02 -16.69 -1.71
CA LEU A 62 -0.36 -15.31 -2.09
C LEU A 62 -1.19 -14.58 -1.03
N HIS A 63 -1.96 -15.33 -0.23
CA HIS A 63 -2.83 -14.77 0.79
C HIS A 63 -2.17 -14.62 2.17
N ALA A 64 -0.95 -15.13 2.39
CA ALA A 64 -0.21 -15.04 3.65
C ALA A 64 -1.07 -15.36 4.91
N CYS A 65 -1.96 -16.34 4.81
CA CYS A 65 -2.78 -16.77 5.97
C CYS A 65 -2.05 -17.79 6.84
N GLU A 66 -1.00 -18.36 6.28
CA GLU A 66 -0.07 -19.29 6.90
C GLU A 66 1.34 -18.70 6.81
N LEU A 67 2.33 -19.43 7.30
CA LEU A 67 3.73 -19.03 7.20
C LEU A 67 4.13 -18.85 5.73
N VAL A 68 4.84 -17.76 5.46
CA VAL A 68 5.29 -17.43 4.11
C VAL A 68 6.50 -18.30 3.74
N SER A 69 6.35 -19.20 2.77
CA SER A 69 7.38 -20.16 2.35
C SER A 69 8.57 -19.49 1.66
N ASN A 70 8.33 -18.44 0.88
CA ASN A 70 9.38 -17.65 0.23
C ASN A 70 9.92 -16.51 1.13
N ALA A 71 10.01 -16.74 2.45
CA ALA A 71 10.52 -15.76 3.41
C ALA A 71 11.91 -15.22 3.05
N HIS A 72 12.76 -16.01 2.40
CA HIS A 72 14.08 -15.57 1.94
C HIS A 72 14.02 -14.44 0.89
N GLU A 73 12.98 -14.39 0.05
CA GLU A 73 12.74 -13.29 -0.89
C GLU A 73 12.08 -12.10 -0.21
N VAL A 74 11.14 -12.36 0.71
CA VAL A 74 10.36 -11.33 1.42
C VAL A 74 11.20 -10.58 2.46
N ASN A 75 12.21 -11.23 3.05
CA ASN A 75 13.05 -10.63 4.08
C ASN A 75 13.69 -9.33 3.59
N ARG A 76 13.54 -8.26 4.39
CA ARG A 76 13.97 -6.87 4.09
C ARG A 76 13.29 -6.21 2.89
N ASN A 77 12.22 -6.80 2.36
CA ASN A 77 11.47 -6.30 1.22
C ASN A 77 9.99 -6.04 1.58
N ILE A 78 9.25 -5.45 0.65
CA ILE A 78 7.82 -5.17 0.81
C ILE A 78 7.04 -6.40 0.36
N ALA A 79 6.18 -6.93 1.23
CA ALA A 79 5.31 -8.06 0.90
C ALA A 79 4.07 -7.58 0.13
N LEU A 80 3.78 -8.20 -1.02
CA LEU A 80 2.55 -8.03 -1.80
C LEU A 80 1.62 -9.23 -1.58
N ILE A 81 0.44 -8.97 -1.04
CA ILE A 81 -0.46 -10.01 -0.50
C ILE A 81 -1.87 -9.83 -1.07
N ILE A 82 -2.52 -10.91 -1.50
CA ILE A 82 -3.92 -10.85 -1.94
C ILE A 82 -4.90 -10.84 -0.76
N ARG A 83 -5.93 -10.00 -0.82
CA ARG A 83 -7.03 -9.95 0.15
C ARG A 83 -7.96 -11.15 -0.01
N ARG A 84 -7.64 -12.28 0.64
CA ARG A 84 -8.54 -13.45 0.74
C ARG A 84 -8.21 -14.30 1.97
N GLY A 85 -9.17 -15.08 2.46
CA GLY A 85 -8.96 -16.22 3.37
C GLY A 85 -8.82 -15.87 4.87
N CYS A 86 -8.20 -14.74 5.21
CA CYS A 86 -7.95 -14.34 6.61
C CYS A 86 -7.92 -12.81 6.77
N SER A 87 -7.86 -12.34 8.02
CA SER A 87 -7.83 -10.92 8.38
C SER A 87 -6.54 -10.21 7.94
N PHE A 88 -6.62 -8.87 7.81
CA PHE A 88 -5.45 -8.03 7.51
C PHE A 88 -4.36 -8.14 8.57
N VAL A 89 -4.76 -8.25 9.85
CA VAL A 89 -3.85 -8.43 10.99
C VAL A 89 -3.04 -9.72 10.83
N THR A 90 -3.70 -10.85 10.53
CA THR A 90 -3.00 -12.13 10.31
C THR A 90 -2.02 -12.04 9.14
N LYS A 91 -2.42 -11.43 8.01
CA LYS A 91 -1.54 -11.22 6.84
C LYS A 91 -0.30 -10.43 7.19
N ALA A 92 -0.47 -9.30 7.87
CA ALA A 92 0.63 -8.41 8.24
C ALA A 92 1.57 -9.05 9.26
N ILE A 93 1.05 -9.84 10.22
CA ILE A 93 1.87 -10.59 11.17
C ILE A 93 2.70 -11.65 10.44
N ASN A 94 2.10 -12.44 9.55
CA ASN A 94 2.83 -13.47 8.82
C ASN A 94 3.91 -12.87 7.88
N ALA A 95 3.61 -11.75 7.24
CA ALA A 95 4.59 -11.01 6.46
C ALA A 95 5.74 -10.47 7.34
N HIS A 96 5.43 -9.92 8.51
CA HIS A 96 6.44 -9.47 9.47
C HIS A 96 7.33 -10.62 9.96
N VAL A 97 6.75 -11.78 10.30
CA VAL A 97 7.48 -12.99 10.69
C VAL A 97 8.43 -13.46 9.56
N ALA A 98 8.02 -13.28 8.30
CA ALA A 98 8.86 -13.56 7.13
C ALA A 98 9.97 -12.52 6.89
N GLY A 99 10.08 -11.49 7.73
CA GLY A 99 11.08 -10.44 7.64
C GLY A 99 10.70 -9.27 6.73
N ALA A 100 9.44 -9.16 6.30
CA ALA A 100 8.98 -8.01 5.51
C ALA A 100 9.17 -6.70 6.28
N VAL A 101 9.50 -5.62 5.57
CA VAL A 101 9.62 -4.26 6.15
C VAL A 101 8.34 -3.45 6.04
N ALA A 102 7.44 -3.86 5.15
CA ALA A 102 6.10 -3.32 4.98
C ALA A 102 5.20 -4.36 4.30
N ALA A 103 3.88 -4.22 4.46
CA ALA A 103 2.90 -5.07 3.78
C ALA A 103 1.95 -4.24 2.92
N ILE A 104 1.79 -4.63 1.66
CA ILE A 104 0.80 -4.09 0.75
C ILE A 104 -0.21 -5.20 0.46
N VAL A 105 -1.47 -4.97 0.80
CA VAL A 105 -2.57 -5.91 0.53
C VAL A 105 -3.39 -5.37 -0.63
N TYR A 106 -3.57 -6.16 -1.70
CA TYR A 106 -4.39 -5.79 -2.84
C TYR A 106 -5.73 -6.55 -2.86
N ASP A 107 -6.79 -5.93 -3.37
CA ASP A 107 -8.09 -6.61 -3.46
C ASP A 107 -8.05 -7.80 -4.43
N PHE A 108 -8.76 -8.88 -4.10
CA PHE A 108 -8.87 -10.04 -4.99
C PHE A 108 -9.79 -9.78 -6.19
N ASN A 109 -10.69 -8.79 -6.09
CA ASN A 109 -11.55 -8.40 -7.19
C ASN A 109 -10.77 -7.52 -8.17
N ARG A 110 -10.25 -8.12 -9.23
CA ARG A 110 -9.48 -7.44 -10.29
C ARG A 110 -10.16 -6.23 -10.95
N ASN A 111 -11.47 -6.07 -10.80
CA ASN A 111 -12.21 -4.94 -11.34
C ASN A 111 -12.43 -3.81 -10.31
N ALA A 112 -12.08 -4.03 -9.04
CA ALA A 112 -12.26 -3.03 -7.99
C ALA A 112 -11.28 -1.88 -8.17
N ILE A 113 -11.82 -0.66 -8.27
CA ILE A 113 -11.04 0.59 -8.42
C ILE A 113 -10.99 1.42 -7.13
N GLN A 114 -11.78 1.04 -6.13
CA GLN A 114 -11.84 1.72 -4.84
C GLN A 114 -10.80 1.14 -3.88
N THR A 115 -10.18 2.01 -3.10
CA THR A 115 -9.35 1.63 -1.95
C THR A 115 -10.11 1.90 -0.66
N PHE A 116 -9.76 1.18 0.39
CA PHE A 116 -10.26 1.41 1.74
C PHE A 116 -9.12 1.14 2.73
N SER A 117 -9.26 1.62 3.96
CA SER A 117 -8.23 1.41 4.97
C SER A 117 -8.32 0.00 5.57
N MET A 118 -7.17 -0.61 5.84
CA MET A 118 -7.08 -1.87 6.56
C MET A 118 -7.39 -1.62 8.04
N ILE A 119 -8.37 -2.33 8.58
CA ILE A 119 -8.80 -2.20 9.98
C ILE A 119 -8.35 -3.39 10.83
N GLN A 120 -8.29 -3.15 12.14
CA GLN A 120 -7.98 -4.13 13.17
C GLN A 120 -9.08 -5.22 13.22
N ASP A 121 -8.72 -6.42 13.65
CA ASP A 121 -9.67 -7.49 13.99
C ASP A 121 -9.82 -7.63 15.52
N ASP A 122 -10.76 -8.47 15.97
CA ASP A 122 -11.11 -8.60 17.39
C ASP A 122 -10.05 -9.33 18.24
N THR A 123 -8.89 -9.65 17.67
CA THR A 123 -7.86 -10.47 18.35
C THR A 123 -6.90 -9.65 19.22
N SER A 124 -6.93 -8.32 19.13
CA SER A 124 -5.99 -7.42 19.83
C SER A 124 -4.50 -7.67 19.54
N ARG A 125 -4.15 -8.47 18.53
CA ARG A 125 -2.77 -8.71 18.13
C ARG A 125 -2.18 -7.45 17.49
N ARG A 126 -0.95 -7.11 17.86
CA ARG A 126 -0.25 -5.93 17.34
C ARG A 126 0.51 -6.26 16.05
N VAL A 127 0.29 -5.45 15.03
CA VAL A 127 1.07 -5.44 13.79
C VAL A 127 2.29 -4.54 13.97
N GLN A 128 3.47 -5.00 13.55
CA GLN A 128 4.74 -4.28 13.79
C GLN A 128 5.32 -3.58 12.55
N ILE A 129 4.73 -3.81 11.37
CA ILE A 129 5.19 -3.22 10.10
C ILE A 129 4.10 -2.33 9.51
N PRO A 130 4.46 -1.23 8.82
CA PRO A 130 3.48 -0.36 8.20
C PRO A 130 2.74 -1.11 7.07
N CYS A 131 1.45 -0.84 6.96
CA CYS A 131 0.54 -1.54 6.06
C CYS A 131 -0.20 -0.57 5.14
N ALA A 132 -0.36 -0.94 3.87
CA ALA A 132 -1.14 -0.17 2.90
C ALA A 132 -2.04 -1.07 2.07
N PHE A 133 -3.14 -0.49 1.59
CA PHE A 133 -4.13 -1.18 0.76
C PHE A 133 -4.12 -0.67 -0.67
N MET A 134 -4.13 -1.61 -1.62
CA MET A 134 -4.21 -1.35 -3.05
C MET A 134 -5.53 -1.90 -3.61
N ASN A 135 -6.16 -1.18 -4.54
CA ASN A 135 -7.35 -1.69 -5.20
C ASN A 135 -7.01 -2.91 -6.08
N GLY A 136 -8.03 -3.69 -6.44
CA GLY A 136 -7.80 -4.94 -7.15
C GLY A 136 -7.36 -4.75 -8.60
N LYS A 137 -7.78 -3.66 -9.27
CA LYS A 137 -7.36 -3.38 -10.65
C LYS A 137 -5.88 -3.03 -10.76
N ASP A 138 -5.37 -2.26 -9.81
CA ASP A 138 -3.96 -1.94 -9.67
C ASP A 138 -3.13 -3.17 -9.31
N GLY A 139 -3.61 -3.97 -8.34
CA GLY A 139 -2.98 -5.23 -7.97
C GLY A 139 -2.89 -6.21 -9.15
N ASP A 140 -3.99 -6.42 -9.87
CA ASP A 140 -4.08 -7.28 -11.06
C ASP A 140 -3.13 -6.81 -12.17
N SER A 141 -3.02 -5.50 -12.38
CA SER A 141 -2.06 -4.93 -13.34
C SER A 141 -0.62 -5.29 -13.00
N ILE A 142 -0.22 -5.20 -11.73
CA ILE A 142 1.13 -5.53 -11.28
C ILE A 142 1.36 -7.04 -11.42
N THR A 143 0.46 -7.87 -10.87
CA THR A 143 0.65 -9.32 -10.85
C THR A 143 0.63 -9.94 -12.23
N THR A 144 -0.24 -9.45 -13.14
CA THR A 144 -0.31 -9.94 -14.52
C THR A 144 0.97 -9.63 -15.30
N ALA A 145 1.55 -8.44 -15.10
CA ALA A 145 2.81 -8.12 -15.78
C ALA A 145 3.98 -8.94 -15.22
N LEU A 146 4.04 -9.15 -13.90
CA LEU A 146 5.04 -10.02 -13.29
C LEU A 146 4.94 -11.45 -13.83
N ASP A 147 3.73 -12.01 -13.87
CA ASP A 147 3.46 -13.34 -14.41
C ASP A 147 3.88 -13.48 -15.88
N SER A 148 3.44 -12.55 -16.74
CA SER A 148 3.80 -12.55 -18.17
C SER A 148 5.30 -12.39 -18.46
N LEU A 149 6.05 -11.83 -17.51
CA LEU A 149 7.51 -11.69 -17.58
C LEU A 149 8.26 -12.79 -16.80
N ASN A 150 7.52 -13.73 -16.20
CA ASN A 150 8.05 -14.77 -15.34
C ASN A 150 8.91 -14.21 -14.18
N LEU A 151 8.43 -13.14 -13.56
CA LEU A 151 9.05 -12.46 -12.42
C LEU A 151 8.24 -12.70 -11.14
N THR A 152 8.92 -12.85 -10.00
CA THR A 152 8.28 -12.99 -8.68
C THR A 152 8.18 -11.66 -7.91
N LYS A 153 8.82 -10.60 -8.43
CA LYS A 153 8.94 -9.30 -7.76
C LYS A 153 9.10 -8.14 -8.73
N ALA A 154 8.65 -6.97 -8.29
CA ALA A 154 8.91 -5.68 -8.93
C ALA A 154 9.94 -4.88 -8.12
N ILE A 155 10.61 -3.91 -8.73
CA ILE A 155 11.42 -2.91 -8.02
C ILE A 155 10.62 -1.61 -7.94
N VAL A 156 10.51 -1.04 -6.74
CA VAL A 156 9.61 0.07 -6.45
C VAL A 156 10.25 1.15 -5.56
N ASP A 157 9.70 2.36 -5.65
CA ASP A 157 9.84 3.40 -4.62
C ASP A 157 8.52 3.55 -3.86
N PHE A 158 8.56 3.60 -2.53
CA PHE A 158 7.36 3.68 -1.69
C PHE A 158 7.60 4.22 -0.27
N PRO A 159 6.71 5.06 0.30
CA PRO A 159 5.82 5.95 -0.42
C PRO A 159 6.60 7.05 -1.13
N VAL A 160 6.20 7.41 -2.36
CA VAL A 160 6.77 8.56 -3.07
C VAL A 160 5.99 9.85 -2.77
N ASN A 161 6.72 10.95 -2.58
CA ASN A 161 6.12 12.28 -2.47
C ASN A 161 5.77 12.80 -3.86
N VAL A 162 4.47 12.89 -4.16
CA VAL A 162 3.94 13.37 -5.45
C VAL A 162 3.32 14.77 -5.36
N THR A 163 3.31 15.38 -4.18
CA THR A 163 2.57 16.64 -3.92
C THR A 163 3.10 17.82 -4.74
N ALA A 164 4.39 17.80 -5.08
CA ALA A 164 5.03 18.82 -5.92
C ALA A 164 5.20 18.38 -7.39
N VAL A 165 4.72 17.20 -7.77
CA VAL A 165 4.85 16.67 -9.13
C VAL A 165 3.59 16.97 -9.93
N PRO A 166 3.67 17.71 -11.04
CA PRO A 166 2.51 17.95 -11.89
C PRO A 166 1.89 16.64 -12.38
N VAL A 167 0.56 16.56 -12.40
CA VAL A 167 -0.18 15.34 -12.77
C VAL A 167 0.23 14.78 -14.14
N TYR A 168 0.54 15.64 -15.11
CA TYR A 168 0.98 15.21 -16.44
C TYR A 168 2.35 14.53 -16.45
N GLN A 169 3.16 14.71 -15.40
CA GLN A 169 4.45 14.04 -15.22
C GLN A 169 4.30 12.74 -14.41
N LEU A 170 3.19 12.58 -13.68
CA LEU A 170 2.85 11.32 -13.04
C LEU A 170 2.39 10.34 -14.11
N ARG A 171 3.14 9.24 -14.25
CA ARG A 171 2.69 8.09 -15.04
C ARG A 171 1.60 7.36 -14.27
N LEU A 172 0.39 7.91 -14.26
CA LEU A 172 -0.76 7.29 -13.60
C LEU A 172 -1.24 6.08 -14.40
N THR A 173 -1.94 5.16 -13.74
CA THR A 173 -2.56 4.05 -14.45
C THR A 173 -3.61 4.58 -15.43
N PRO A 174 -3.81 3.92 -16.59
CA PRO A 174 -4.78 4.36 -17.59
C PRO A 174 -6.20 4.54 -17.05
N TRP A 175 -6.54 3.84 -15.96
CA TRP A 175 -7.86 3.87 -15.34
C TRP A 175 -8.02 4.82 -14.16
N THR A 176 -7.06 5.69 -13.91
CA THR A 176 -7.16 6.73 -12.88
C THR A 176 -7.93 7.97 -13.37
N LEU A 177 -8.13 8.13 -14.68
CA LEU A 177 -8.62 9.37 -15.31
C LEU A 177 -10.12 9.41 -15.63
N TRP A 178 -10.93 8.51 -15.07
CA TRP A 178 -12.37 8.43 -15.32
C TRP A 178 -13.20 8.18 -14.06
#